data_AF-A0A4V3IV45-F1
#
_entry.id   AF-A0A4V3IV45-F1
#
_cell.length_a   1.000
_cell.length_b   1.000
_cell.length_c   1.000
_cell.angle_alpha   90.00
_cell.angle_beta   90.00
_cell.angle_gamma   90.00
#
_symmetry.space_group_name_H-M   'P 1'
#
loop_
_entity.id
_entity.type
_entity.pdbx_description
1 polymer ?
#
loop_
_entity_poly.entity_id
_entity_poly.type
_entity_poly.pdbx_seq_one_letter_code
_entity_poly.pdbx_strand_id
1 'polypeptide(L)'
;MPATPPALPSASPRASPAAAAQSLLVPPAGSPSDSAVRRDRTEKIALFRYQLIREAADDTVTTRQRGPMVRALAVMVHPGPFGGTVTVSKDTIDRCDGAH
;
A
#
# COMPACT_ATOMS: atom_id res chain seq x y z
N MET A 1 53.46 20.70 -22.80
CA MET A 1 52.43 20.46 -21.76
C MET A 1 51.62 19.22 -22.11
N PRO A 2 51.87 18.06 -21.48
CA PRO A 2 50.93 16.94 -21.53
C PRO A 2 49.91 17.07 -20.39
N ALA A 3 48.63 17.00 -20.74
CA ALA A 3 47.52 17.04 -19.80
C ALA A 3 47.46 15.74 -18.97
N THR A 4 47.37 15.91 -17.65
CA THR A 4 47.17 14.85 -16.65
C THR A 4 45.78 14.22 -16.80
N PRO A 5 45.63 12.89 -16.92
CA PRO A 5 44.32 12.25 -16.80
C PRO A 5 43.89 12.16 -15.32
N PRO A 6 42.59 12.34 -14.98
CA PRO A 6 42.11 12.19 -13.61
C PRO A 6 42.09 10.72 -13.20
N ALA A 7 42.71 10.43 -12.05
CA ALA A 7 42.66 9.14 -11.40
C ALA A 7 41.25 8.87 -10.84
N LEU A 8 40.68 7.71 -11.16
CA LEU A 8 39.44 7.20 -10.56
C LEU A 8 39.68 6.80 -9.10
N PRO A 9 38.72 7.04 -8.19
CA PRO A 9 38.89 6.77 -6.78
C PRO A 9 38.80 5.27 -6.41
N SER A 10 39.65 4.95 -5.44
CA SER A 10 39.86 3.69 -4.74
C SER A 10 38.57 2.96 -4.33
N ALA A 11 38.41 1.71 -4.78
CA ALA A 11 37.43 0.79 -4.22
C ALA A 11 37.98 0.20 -2.90
N SER A 12 37.25 0.38 -1.81
CA SER A 12 37.46 -0.29 -0.53
C SER A 12 36.08 -0.65 0.06
N PRO A 13 35.99 -1.59 1.01
CA PRO A 13 36.45 -2.97 0.97
C PRO A 13 35.26 -3.93 1.15
N ARG A 14 35.49 -5.23 0.92
CA ARG A 14 34.57 -6.33 1.28
C ARG A 14 34.12 -6.21 2.74
N ALA A 15 32.83 -5.97 2.98
CA ALA A 15 32.22 -6.18 4.28
C ALA A 15 31.86 -7.67 4.43
N SER A 16 32.54 -8.34 5.36
CA SER A 16 32.26 -9.70 5.83
C SER A 16 30.91 -9.81 6.57
N PRO A 17 30.32 -11.02 6.66
CA PRO A 17 28.99 -11.25 7.22
C PRO A 17 29.07 -11.30 8.74
N ALA A 18 28.72 -10.20 9.39
CA ALA A 18 28.52 -10.14 10.83
C ALA A 18 27.29 -9.27 11.16
N ALA A 19 26.13 -9.72 10.68
CA ALA A 19 24.83 -9.29 11.18
C ALA A 19 23.95 -10.52 11.43
N ALA A 20 24.52 -11.49 12.14
CA ALA A 20 23.72 -12.42 12.92
C ALA A 20 23.00 -11.61 14.02
N ALA A 21 21.73 -11.93 14.23
CA ALA A 21 20.88 -11.49 15.34
C ALA A 21 20.24 -10.08 15.27
N GLN A 22 19.53 -9.77 14.18
CA GLN A 22 18.36 -8.89 14.26
C GLN A 22 17.05 -9.63 13.94
N SER A 23 17.04 -10.95 14.14
CA SER A 23 15.85 -11.78 13.96
C SER A 23 15.05 -11.78 15.27
N LEU A 24 13.81 -11.31 15.17
CA LEU A 24 12.70 -11.51 16.11
C LEU A 24 12.75 -10.76 17.44
N LEU A 25 12.79 -9.42 17.40
CA LEU A 25 12.00 -8.67 18.37
C LEU A 25 10.55 -8.62 17.85
N VAL A 26 9.78 -9.67 18.16
CA VAL A 26 8.33 -9.49 18.27
C VAL A 26 8.15 -8.46 19.41
N PRO A 27 7.65 -7.24 19.15
CA PRO A 27 7.36 -6.34 20.27
C PRO A 27 6.39 -7.08 21.21
N PRO A 28 6.58 -7.02 22.54
CA PRO A 28 5.62 -7.60 23.46
C PRO A 28 4.26 -7.01 23.11
N ALA A 29 3.26 -7.87 22.97
CA ALA A 29 1.91 -7.55 22.51
C ALA A 29 1.58 -6.09 22.79
N GLY A 30 1.53 -5.27 21.74
CA GLY A 30 1.32 -3.83 21.87
C GLY A 30 0.19 -3.57 22.85
N SER A 31 0.31 -2.49 23.63
CA SER A 31 -0.62 -2.19 24.71
C SER A 31 -2.08 -2.32 24.24
N PRO A 32 -3.04 -2.63 25.12
CA PRO A 32 -4.44 -2.70 24.72
C PRO A 32 -4.91 -1.45 23.95
N SER A 33 -4.32 -0.28 24.25
CA SER A 33 -4.47 0.96 23.47
C SER A 33 -3.96 0.82 22.03
N ASP A 34 -2.75 0.31 21.82
CA ASP A 34 -2.21 0.06 20.47
C ASP A 34 -3.05 -0.95 19.67
N SER A 35 -3.69 -1.92 20.33
CA SER A 35 -4.63 -2.85 19.68
C SER A 35 -5.92 -2.14 19.26
N ALA A 36 -6.42 -1.21 20.07
CA ALA A 36 -7.63 -0.44 19.79
C ALA A 36 -7.39 0.56 18.64
N VAL A 37 -6.24 1.24 18.64
CA VAL A 37 -5.83 2.14 17.54
C VAL A 37 -5.68 1.37 16.23
N ARG A 38 -5.10 0.16 16.26
CA ARG A 38 -5.01 -0.71 15.06
C ARG A 38 -6.40 -1.13 14.55
N ARG A 39 -7.33 -1.47 15.46
CA ARG A 39 -8.71 -1.82 15.10
C ARG A 39 -9.44 -0.66 14.46
N ASP A 40 -9.46 0.51 15.10
CA ASP A 40 -10.08 1.73 14.56
C ASP A 40 -9.51 2.09 13.18
N ARG A 41 -8.19 1.99 13.02
CA ARG A 41 -7.53 2.22 11.73
C ARG A 41 -8.00 1.23 10.67
N THR A 42 -8.08 -0.06 11.03
CA THR A 42 -8.48 -1.14 10.11
C THR A 42 -9.94 -0.97 9.69
N GLU A 43 -10.82 -0.63 10.63
CA GLU A 43 -12.23 -0.36 10.41
C GLU A 43 -12.44 0.82 9.48
N LYS A 44 -11.78 1.95 9.71
CA LYS A 44 -11.84 3.12 8.81
C LYS A 44 -11.41 2.79 7.38
N ILE A 45 -10.36 1.98 7.22
CA ILE A 45 -9.90 1.52 5.90
C ILE A 45 -10.93 0.59 5.26
N ALA A 46 -11.52 -0.33 6.01
CA ALA A 46 -12.53 -1.25 5.52
C ALA A 46 -13.79 -0.51 5.05
N LEU A 47 -14.28 0.43 5.85
CA LEU A 47 -15.42 1.28 5.51
C LEU A 47 -15.15 2.14 4.27
N PHE A 48 -13.96 2.74 4.17
CA PHE A 48 -13.56 3.49 2.98
C PHE A 48 -13.55 2.61 1.72
N ARG A 49 -12.95 1.41 1.80
CA ARG A 49 -12.97 0.46 0.68
C ARG A 49 -14.38 0.06 0.30
N TYR A 50 -15.23 -0.25 1.28
CA TYR A 50 -16.63 -0.57 1.04
C TYR A 50 -17.38 0.57 0.33
N GLN A 51 -17.17 1.83 0.75
CA GLN A 51 -17.78 3.00 0.10
C GLN A 51 -17.35 3.18 -1.35
N LEU A 52 -16.09 2.86 -1.69
CA LEU A 52 -15.62 2.91 -3.07
C LEU A 52 -16.28 1.86 -3.96
N ILE A 53 -16.50 0.67 -3.42
CA ILE A 53 -16.89 -0.48 -4.23
C ILE A 53 -18.40 -0.75 -4.22
N ARG A 54 -19.16 -0.24 -3.25
CA ARG A 54 -20.57 -0.58 -3.08
C ARG A 54 -21.43 -0.43 -4.33
N GLU A 55 -21.11 0.54 -5.18
CA GLU A 55 -21.84 0.76 -6.44
C GLU A 55 -21.46 -0.29 -7.50
N ALA A 56 -20.20 -0.73 -7.52
CA ALA A 56 -19.70 -1.77 -8.42
C ALA A 56 -19.99 -3.20 -7.91
N ALA A 57 -20.25 -3.35 -6.61
CA ALA A 57 -20.58 -4.59 -5.92
C ALA A 57 -22.09 -4.77 -5.71
N ASP A 58 -22.93 -3.94 -6.32
CA ASP A 58 -24.38 -4.09 -6.31
C ASP A 58 -24.77 -5.35 -7.09
N ASP A 59 -25.67 -6.18 -6.52
CA ASP A 59 -26.12 -7.44 -7.12
C ASP A 59 -26.78 -7.27 -8.50
N THR A 60 -27.24 -6.06 -8.83
CA THR A 60 -27.82 -5.71 -10.13
C THR A 60 -26.77 -5.39 -11.19
N VAL A 61 -25.50 -5.22 -10.80
CA VAL A 61 -24.39 -4.88 -11.71
C VAL A 61 -23.79 -6.15 -12.28
N THR A 62 -23.85 -6.26 -13.61
CA THR A 62 -23.21 -7.37 -14.33
C THR A 62 -21.70 -7.18 -14.41
N THR A 63 -20.96 -8.28 -14.59
CA THR A 63 -19.50 -8.26 -14.79
C THR A 63 -19.04 -7.33 -15.92
N ARG A 64 -19.86 -7.19 -16.98
CA ARG A 64 -19.58 -6.30 -18.11
C ARG A 64 -19.74 -4.81 -17.76
N GLN A 65 -20.66 -4.48 -16.87
CA GLN A 65 -20.89 -3.11 -16.37
C GLN A 65 -19.88 -2.72 -15.28
N ARG A 66 -19.49 -3.69 -14.45
CA ARG A 66 -18.50 -3.51 -13.37
C ARG A 66 -17.16 -2.99 -13.90
N GLY A 67 -16.66 -3.57 -15.00
CA GLY A 67 -15.36 -3.20 -15.56
C GLY A 67 -15.19 -1.70 -15.85
N PRO A 68 -16.09 -1.06 -16.62
CA PRO A 68 -16.12 0.40 -16.82
C PRO A 68 -16.24 1.20 -15.52
N MET A 69 -17.09 0.79 -14.58
CA MET A 69 -17.29 1.50 -13.30
C MET A 69 -16.01 1.52 -12.47
N VAL A 70 -15.33 0.36 -12.34
CA VAL A 70 -14.04 0.26 -11.63
C VAL A 70 -12.97 1.11 -12.31
N ARG A 71 -12.94 1.19 -13.64
CA ARG A 71 -12.01 2.06 -14.37
C ARG A 71 -12.27 3.53 -14.08
N ALA A 72 -13.54 3.95 -14.02
CA ALA A 72 -13.89 5.32 -13.67
C ALA A 72 -13.45 5.65 -12.23
N LEU A 73 -13.73 4.76 -11.27
CA LEU A 73 -13.29 4.89 -9.88
C LEU A 73 -11.76 4.99 -9.75
N ALA A 74 -11.01 4.25 -10.56
CA ALA A 74 -9.55 4.25 -10.51
C ALA A 74 -8.87 5.54 -11.02
N VAL A 75 -9.56 6.30 -11.87
CA VAL A 75 -9.06 7.60 -12.39
C VAL A 75 -9.43 8.75 -11.46
N MET A 76 -10.43 8.57 -10.60
CA MET A 76 -10.88 9.59 -9.65
C MET A 76 -9.98 9.70 -8.42
N VAL A 77 -9.97 10.89 -7.84
CA VAL A 77 -9.32 11.18 -6.56
C VAL A 77 -10.39 11.14 -5.46
N HIS A 78 -10.13 10.36 -4.42
CA HIS A 78 -11.11 10.08 -3.36
C HIS A 78 -10.72 10.75 -2.05
N PRO A 79 -11.67 11.21 -1.23
CA PRO A 79 -11.38 11.62 0.14
C PRO A 79 -10.88 10.42 0.95
N GLY A 80 -9.71 10.55 1.57
CA GLY A 80 -9.07 9.47 2.32
C GLY A 80 -9.68 9.25 3.71
N PRO A 81 -9.62 8.02 4.27
CA PRO A 81 -10.20 7.67 5.57
C PRO A 81 -9.56 8.36 6.79
N PHE A 82 -8.39 8.98 6.61
CA PHE A 82 -7.65 9.69 7.66
C PHE A 82 -7.52 11.19 7.36
N GLY A 83 -8.34 11.70 6.45
CA GLY A 83 -8.17 13.01 5.85
C GLY A 83 -7.23 13.00 4.64
N GLY A 84 -7.28 14.07 3.86
CA GLY A 84 -6.56 14.18 2.59
C GLY A 84 -7.25 13.45 1.44
N THR A 85 -6.52 13.28 0.33
CA THR A 85 -7.01 12.64 -0.88
C THR A 85 -6.15 11.45 -1.27
N VAL A 86 -6.77 10.38 -1.77
CA VAL A 86 -6.13 9.13 -2.18
C VAL A 86 -6.60 8.74 -3.57
N THR A 87 -5.68 8.34 -4.44
CA THR A 87 -5.99 7.66 -5.69
C THR A 87 -5.85 6.15 -5.47
N VAL A 88 -6.85 5.39 -5.88
CA VAL A 88 -6.87 3.93 -5.68
C VAL A 88 -6.75 3.25 -7.05
N SER A 89 -5.83 2.30 -7.17
CA SER A 89 -5.66 1.56 -8.42
C SER A 89 -6.80 0.58 -8.65
N LYS A 90 -7.06 0.27 -9.93
CA LYS A 90 -8.02 -0.78 -10.32
C LYS A 90 -7.76 -2.11 -9.60
N ASP A 91 -6.51 -2.56 -9.51
CA ASP A 91 -6.14 -3.82 -8.84
C ASP A 91 -6.57 -3.85 -7.36
N THR A 92 -6.44 -2.71 -6.67
CA THR A 92 -6.86 -2.59 -5.28
C THR A 92 -8.37 -2.72 -5.14
N ILE A 93 -9.13 -2.13 -6.07
CA ILE A 93 -10.60 -2.22 -6.10
C ILE A 93 -11.03 -3.66 -6.39
N ASP A 94 -10.44 -4.31 -7.40
CA ASP A 94 -10.76 -5.69 -7.77
C ASP A 94 -10.53 -6.68 -6.62
N ARG A 95 -9.47 -6.50 -5.83
CA ARG A 95 -9.20 -7.33 -4.65
C ARG A 95 -10.24 -7.16 -3.53
N CYS A 96 -10.91 -6.01 -3.46
CA CYS A 96 -11.88 -5.74 -2.39
C CYS A 96 -13.25 -6.37 -2.66
N ASP A 97 -13.62 -6.58 -3.93
CA ASP A 97 -14.94 -7.11 -4.32
C ASP A 97 -15.01 -8.64 -4.21
N GLY A 98 -13.94 -9.29 -3.77
CA GLY A 98 -13.90 -10.76 -3.64
C GLY A 98 -13.96 -11.53 -4.96
N ALA A 99 -13.85 -10.84 -6.11
CA ALA A 99 -13.89 -11.45 -7.43
C ALA A 99 -12.49 -12.00 -7.83
N HIS A 100 -12.15 -13.16 -7.27
CA HIS A 100 -11.24 -14.13 -7.88
C HIS A 100 -12.00 -15.41 -8.17
#